data_AF-A0A973FKY0-F1
#
_entry.id   AF-A0A973FKY0-F1
#
_cell.length_a   1.000
_cell.length_b   1.000
_cell.length_c   1.000
_cell.angle_alpha   90.00
_cell.angle_beta   90.00
_cell.angle_gamma   90.00
#
_symmetry.space_group_name_H-M   'P 1'
#
loop_
_entity.id
_entity.type
_entity.pdbx_description
1 polymer ?
#
loop_
_entity_poly.entity_id
_entity_poly.type
_entity_poly.pdbx_seq_one_letter_code
_entity_poly.pdbx_strand_id
1 'polypeptide(L)'
;TLVSDFQRDLRWSNVMRSFSAVAVYTFQQILTAKRFLGSIEISEENCWDNFKRHGKLVTAEALHLFLQREGVPDAHELVNKKVVLLAKEKGLNLYEAVRSLVGSEEHLTEEIVDKIEYDESGLVNYLLSPEKYLGDAIRIARREAENKF
;
A
#
# COMPACT_ATOMS: atom_id res chain seq x y z
N THR A 1 -5.25 -17.56 37.26
CA THR A 1 -4.60 -16.34 37.78
C THR A 1 -3.11 -16.56 37.66
N LEU A 2 -2.44 -15.85 36.74
CA LEU A 2 -1.10 -16.23 36.24
C LEU A 2 -0.08 -16.23 37.40
N VAL A 3 0.11 -17.40 38.00
CA VAL A 3 0.93 -17.75 39.17
C VAL A 3 0.52 -17.04 40.47
N SER A 4 -0.63 -17.45 41.02
CA SER A 4 -0.95 -17.29 42.45
C SER A 4 -1.05 -18.69 43.04
N ASP A 5 -0.16 -19.05 43.95
CA ASP A 5 -0.26 -20.33 44.67
C ASP A 5 -1.44 -20.26 45.65
N PHE A 6 -2.35 -21.23 45.57
CA PHE A 6 -3.55 -21.35 46.40
C PHE A 6 -4.43 -20.08 46.39
N GLN A 7 -4.76 -19.49 47.55
CA GLN A 7 -5.84 -18.48 47.66
C GLN A 7 -5.39 -17.03 47.47
N ARG A 8 -4.12 -16.66 47.75
CA ARG A 8 -3.54 -15.32 47.47
C ARG A 8 -2.04 -15.31 47.77
N ASP A 9 -1.25 -14.69 46.89
CA ASP A 9 0.17 -14.43 47.11
C ASP A 9 0.48 -12.93 47.22
N LEU A 10 1.40 -12.55 48.12
CA LEU A 10 1.88 -11.18 48.31
C LEU A 10 2.92 -10.74 47.27
N ARG A 11 3.52 -11.68 46.51
CA ARG A 11 4.50 -11.40 45.44
C ARG A 11 3.98 -10.42 44.38
N TRP A 12 2.68 -10.30 44.19
CA TRP A 12 2.07 -9.37 43.24
C TRP A 12 1.86 -7.95 43.80
N SER A 13 1.95 -7.77 45.12
CA SER A 13 1.71 -6.48 45.76
C SER A 13 2.73 -5.41 45.35
N ASN A 14 4.00 -5.78 45.14
CA ASN A 14 5.02 -4.84 44.67
C ASN A 14 4.82 -4.42 43.21
N VAL A 15 4.42 -5.34 42.32
CA VAL A 15 4.11 -5.05 40.91
C VAL A 15 2.84 -4.21 40.79
N MET A 16 1.80 -4.53 41.58
CA MET A 16 0.53 -3.81 41.55
C MET A 16 0.65 -2.36 42.07
N ARG A 17 1.67 -2.01 42.87
CA ARG A 17 1.96 -0.61 43.21
C ARG A 17 2.31 0.21 41.97
N SER A 18 3.05 -0.38 41.03
CA SER A 18 3.42 0.24 39.76
C SER A 18 2.32 0.18 38.70
N PHE A 19 1.25 -0.60 38.93
CA PHE A 19 0.11 -0.67 38.01
C PHE A 19 -0.58 0.69 37.82
N SER A 20 -0.57 1.54 38.86
CA SER A 20 -1.05 2.92 38.80
C SER A 20 -0.36 3.75 37.70
N ALA A 21 0.94 3.49 37.43
CA ALA A 21 1.69 4.18 36.40
C ALA A 21 1.18 3.84 34.99
N VAL A 22 0.65 2.64 34.76
CA VAL A 22 0.10 2.24 33.46
C VAL A 22 -1.09 3.13 33.09
N ALA A 23 -2.00 3.36 34.03
CA ALA A 23 -3.15 4.24 33.80
C ALA A 23 -2.72 5.68 33.52
N VAL A 24 -1.77 6.22 34.29
CA VAL A 24 -1.25 7.57 34.12
C VAL A 24 -0.57 7.75 32.76
N TYR A 25 0.32 6.83 32.38
CA TYR A 25 1.02 6.90 31.10
C TYR A 25 0.08 6.71 29.90
N THR A 26 -0.90 5.82 30.03
CA THR A 26 -1.90 5.62 28.98
C THR A 26 -2.70 6.89 28.76
N PHE A 27 -3.18 7.52 29.84
CA PHE A 27 -3.91 8.77 29.76
C PHE A 27 -3.07 9.90 29.14
N GLN A 28 -1.80 10.01 29.54
CA GLN A 28 -0.87 10.97 28.97
C GLN A 28 -0.61 10.73 27.47
N GLN A 29 -0.49 9.48 27.04
CA GLN A 29 -0.34 9.11 25.62
C GLN A 29 -1.59 9.48 24.82
N ILE A 30 -2.79 9.23 25.36
CA ILE A 30 -4.06 9.61 24.73
C ILE A 30 -4.12 11.14 24.55
N LEU A 31 -3.79 11.91 25.59
CA LEU A 31 -3.79 13.37 25.50
C LEU A 31 -2.78 13.89 24.47
N THR A 32 -1.59 13.30 24.44
CA THR A 32 -0.53 13.67 23.50
C THR A 32 -0.96 13.36 22.06
N ALA A 33 -1.49 12.15 21.82
CA ALA A 33 -2.00 11.75 20.52
C ALA A 33 -3.16 12.64 20.06
N LYS A 34 -4.11 12.97 20.96
CA LYS A 34 -5.20 13.90 20.66
C LYS A 34 -4.68 15.27 20.23
N ARG A 35 -3.70 15.82 20.95
CA ARG A 35 -3.10 17.12 20.60
C ARG A 35 -2.40 17.05 19.24
N PHE A 36 -1.59 16.02 19.03
CA PHE A 36 -0.83 15.82 17.81
C PHE A 36 -1.75 15.65 16.59
N LEU A 37 -2.74 14.75 16.67
CA LEU A 37 -3.70 14.51 15.60
C LEU A 37 -4.57 15.74 15.31
N GLY A 38 -4.88 16.55 16.32
CA GLY A 38 -5.63 17.79 16.15
C GLY A 38 -4.82 18.95 15.53
N SER A 39 -3.50 18.86 15.50
CA SER A 39 -2.61 19.91 14.98
C SER A 39 -1.72 19.44 13.84
N ILE A 40 -1.94 18.23 13.31
CA ILE A 40 -1.11 17.71 12.23
C ILE A 40 -1.42 18.48 10.94
N GLU A 41 -0.37 18.96 10.27
CA GLU A 41 -0.47 19.60 8.97
C GLU A 41 0.09 18.64 7.91
N ILE A 42 -0.63 18.48 6.80
CA ILE A 42 -0.25 17.59 5.71
C ILE A 42 0.30 18.45 4.57
N SER A 43 1.54 18.18 4.16
CA SER A 43 2.12 18.78 2.97
C SER A 43 1.74 17.96 1.73
N GLU A 44 0.70 18.40 1.03
CA GLU A 44 0.21 17.75 -0.19
C GLU A 44 1.28 17.69 -1.28
N GLU A 45 2.10 18.74 -1.40
CA GLU A 45 3.21 18.81 -2.35
C GLU A 45 4.22 17.68 -2.13
N ASN A 46 4.70 17.50 -0.89
CA ASN A 46 5.63 16.44 -0.55
C ASN A 46 5.03 15.05 -0.76
N CYS A 47 3.74 14.87 -0.43
CA CYS A 47 3.02 13.62 -0.71
C CYS A 47 2.99 13.32 -2.20
N TRP A 48 2.71 14.33 -3.02
CA TRP A 48 2.64 14.19 -4.48
C TRP A 48 4.00 13.93 -5.11
N ASP A 49 5.05 14.59 -4.65
CA ASP A 49 6.42 14.36 -5.13
C ASP A 49 6.92 12.96 -4.78
N ASN A 50 6.64 12.48 -3.58
CA ASN A 50 6.93 11.10 -3.18
C ASN A 50 6.13 10.11 -4.03
N PHE A 51 4.85 10.41 -4.31
CA PHE A 51 4.03 9.60 -5.19
C PHE A 51 4.58 9.56 -6.62
N LYS A 52 5.01 10.67 -7.21
CA LYS A 52 5.60 10.65 -8.57
C LYS A 52 6.86 9.79 -8.66
N ARG A 53 7.66 9.74 -7.60
CA ARG A 53 8.90 8.95 -7.56
C ARG A 53 8.64 7.44 -7.48
N HIS A 54 7.55 7.04 -6.83
CA HIS A 54 7.31 5.62 -6.48
C HIS A 54 5.96 5.06 -6.93
N GLY A 55 5.05 5.89 -7.44
CA GLY A 55 3.65 5.56 -7.74
C GLY A 55 3.51 4.52 -8.85
N LYS A 56 4.50 4.42 -9.74
CA LYS A 56 4.59 3.34 -10.74
C LYS A 56 4.71 1.95 -10.09
N LEU A 57 5.22 1.83 -8.86
CA LEU A 57 5.26 0.54 -8.15
C LEU A 57 3.87 0.13 -7.66
N VAL A 58 2.97 1.09 -7.43
CA VAL A 58 1.62 0.81 -6.94
C VAL A 58 0.80 0.06 -7.99
N THR A 59 0.95 0.41 -9.27
CA THR A 59 0.24 -0.24 -10.37
C THR A 59 1.00 -1.40 -11.01
N ALA A 60 2.26 -1.63 -10.62
CA ALA A 60 3.05 -2.77 -11.06
C ALA A 60 2.42 -4.10 -10.64
N GLU A 61 1.84 -4.19 -9.44
CA GLU A 61 1.17 -5.41 -8.99
C GLU A 61 -0.09 -5.72 -9.83
N ALA A 62 -0.87 -4.69 -10.17
CA ALA A 62 -2.03 -4.87 -11.04
C ALA A 62 -1.62 -5.39 -12.43
N LEU A 63 -0.52 -4.87 -12.98
CA LEU A 63 0.05 -5.37 -14.24
C LEU A 63 0.53 -6.82 -14.10
N HIS A 64 1.23 -7.16 -13.02
CA HIS A 64 1.70 -8.51 -12.75
C HIS A 64 0.53 -9.51 -12.73
N LEU A 65 -0.51 -9.23 -11.95
CA LEU A 65 -1.69 -10.10 -11.84
C LEU A 65 -2.41 -10.26 -13.17
N PHE A 66 -2.50 -9.18 -13.96
CA PHE A 66 -3.07 -9.23 -15.30
C PHE A 66 -2.26 -10.15 -16.22
N LEU A 67 -0.94 -9.97 -16.30
CA LEU A 67 -0.08 -10.79 -17.15
C LEU A 67 -0.11 -12.27 -16.74
N GLN A 68 -0.17 -12.53 -15.42
CA GLN A 68 -0.33 -13.89 -14.90
C GLN A 68 -1.66 -14.51 -15.33
N ARG A 69 -2.76 -13.74 -15.31
CA ARG A 69 -4.08 -14.18 -15.78
C ARG A 69 -4.06 -14.53 -17.27
N GLU A 70 -3.34 -13.75 -18.08
CA GLU A 70 -3.19 -13.99 -19.53
C GLU A 70 -2.18 -15.11 -19.86
N GLY A 71 -1.62 -15.77 -18.84
CA GLY A 71 -0.77 -16.94 -19.02
C GLY A 71 0.70 -16.64 -19.29
N VAL A 72 1.17 -15.42 -19.01
CA VAL A 72 2.59 -15.07 -19.11
C VAL A 72 3.37 -15.77 -17.97
N PRO A 73 4.31 -16.66 -18.27
CA PRO A 73 5.15 -17.31 -17.26
C PRO A 73 6.07 -16.27 -16.61
N ASP A 74 6.36 -16.47 -15.33
CA ASP A 74 7.22 -15.58 -14.53
C ASP A 74 6.84 -14.09 -14.62
N ALA A 75 5.54 -13.78 -14.77
CA ALA A 75 5.02 -12.43 -14.89
C ALA A 75 5.52 -11.48 -13.79
N HIS A 76 5.68 -11.98 -12.56
CA HIS A 76 6.22 -11.21 -11.44
C HIS A 76 7.66 -10.74 -11.71
N GLU A 77 8.50 -11.62 -12.24
CA GLU A 77 9.89 -11.30 -12.56
C GLU A 77 9.97 -10.36 -13.78
N LEU A 78 9.17 -10.62 -14.81
CA LEU A 78 9.05 -9.75 -15.99
C LEU A 78 8.70 -8.31 -15.59
N VAL A 79 7.68 -8.12 -14.75
CA VAL A 79 7.24 -6.79 -14.33
C VAL A 79 8.32 -6.12 -13.47
N ASN A 80 8.79 -6.79 -12.41
CA ASN A 80 9.69 -6.15 -11.44
C ASN A 80 11.11 -5.94 -11.98
N LYS A 81 11.68 -6.93 -12.68
CA LYS A 81 13.08 -6.87 -13.13
C LYS A 81 13.24 -6.24 -14.51
N LYS A 82 12.19 -6.18 -15.34
CA LYS A 82 12.29 -5.64 -16.69
C LYS A 82 11.41 -4.42 -16.89
N VAL A 83 10.09 -4.53 -16.73
CA VAL A 83 9.17 -3.42 -17.03
C VAL A 83 9.42 -2.21 -16.11
N VAL A 84 9.45 -2.42 -14.79
CA VAL A 84 9.65 -1.35 -13.80
C VAL A 84 11.04 -0.72 -13.94
N LEU A 85 12.06 -1.54 -14.17
CA LEU A 85 13.44 -1.09 -14.37
C LEU A 85 13.55 -0.21 -15.62
N LEU A 86 12.98 -0.67 -16.74
CA LEU A 86 12.94 0.09 -17.99
C LEU A 86 12.16 1.41 -17.84
N ALA A 87 11.01 1.37 -17.17
CA ALA A 87 10.20 2.56 -16.89
C ALA A 87 10.95 3.58 -16.02
N LYS A 88 11.80 3.11 -15.10
CA LYS A 88 12.65 3.95 -14.26
C LYS A 88 13.81 4.55 -15.05
N GLU A 89 14.52 3.75 -15.83
CA GLU A 89 15.68 4.17 -16.62
C GLU A 89 15.32 5.17 -17.72
N LYS A 90 14.20 4.93 -18.42
CA LYS A 90 13.74 5.77 -19.54
C LYS A 90 12.73 6.83 -19.16
N GLY A 91 12.30 6.89 -17.89
CA GLY A 91 11.28 7.83 -17.42
C GLY A 91 9.85 7.54 -17.90
N LEU A 92 9.62 6.41 -18.56
CA LEU A 92 8.34 6.01 -19.17
C LEU A 92 7.29 5.60 -18.13
N ASN A 93 6.01 5.64 -18.49
CA ASN A 93 4.98 4.95 -17.71
C ASN A 93 5.05 3.42 -17.92
N LEU A 94 4.33 2.63 -17.12
CA LEU A 94 4.44 1.17 -17.20
C LEU A 94 3.89 0.62 -18.52
N TYR A 95 2.84 1.23 -19.06
CA TYR A 95 2.25 0.79 -20.33
C TYR A 95 3.23 1.00 -21.50
N GLU A 96 3.87 2.17 -21.57
CA GLU A 96 4.94 2.46 -22.53
C GLU A 96 6.14 1.52 -22.39
N ALA A 97 6.52 1.18 -21.15
CA ALA A 97 7.59 0.23 -20.89
C ALA A 97 7.23 -1.19 -21.35
N VAL A 98 5.99 -1.64 -21.14
CA VAL A 98 5.47 -2.91 -21.68
C VAL A 98 5.52 -2.90 -23.21
N ARG A 99 4.99 -1.86 -23.86
CA ARG A 99 5.04 -1.69 -25.34
C ARG A 99 6.48 -1.78 -25.87
N SER A 100 7.43 -1.19 -25.16
CA SER A 100 8.84 -1.19 -25.55
C SER A 100 9.53 -2.56 -25.45
N LEU A 101 8.95 -3.51 -24.71
CA LEU A 101 9.49 -4.86 -24.52
C LEU A 101 8.84 -5.90 -25.43
N VAL A 102 7.76 -5.54 -26.14
CA VAL A 102 7.10 -6.44 -27.09
C VAL A 102 8.10 -6.90 -28.15
N GLY A 103 8.14 -8.21 -28.41
CA GLY A 103 9.07 -8.83 -29.35
C GLY A 103 10.51 -8.99 -28.84
N SER A 104 10.89 -8.34 -27.74
CA SER A 104 12.15 -8.61 -27.02
C SER A 104 11.98 -9.71 -25.97
N GLU A 105 10.77 -9.88 -25.45
CA GLU A 105 10.41 -10.88 -24.47
C GLU A 105 9.53 -11.96 -25.12
N GLU A 106 9.96 -13.23 -25.03
CA GLU A 106 9.34 -14.37 -25.74
C GLU A 106 7.83 -14.49 -25.49
N HIS A 107 7.40 -14.19 -24.27
CA HIS A 107 6.02 -14.33 -23.83
C HIS A 107 5.23 -13.03 -23.82
N LEU A 108 5.82 -11.91 -24.28
CA LEU A 108 5.13 -10.63 -24.38
C LEU A 108 4.84 -10.33 -25.86
N THR A 109 3.62 -10.66 -26.27
CA THR A 109 3.13 -10.49 -27.65
C THR A 109 2.27 -9.24 -27.79
N GLU A 110 2.08 -8.77 -29.03
CA GLU A 110 1.13 -7.69 -29.31
C GLU A 110 -0.29 -8.04 -28.87
N GLU A 111 -0.70 -9.31 -28.98
CA GLU A 111 -2.01 -9.76 -28.51
C GLU A 111 -2.22 -9.51 -27.00
N ILE A 112 -1.20 -9.76 -26.18
CA ILE A 112 -1.29 -9.52 -24.73
C ILE A 112 -1.40 -8.02 -24.45
N VAL A 113 -0.69 -7.20 -25.21
CA VAL A 113 -0.75 -5.75 -25.09
C VAL A 113 -2.10 -5.19 -25.53
N ASP A 114 -2.66 -5.69 -26.63
CA ASP A 114 -4.00 -5.34 -27.08
C ASP A 114 -5.01 -5.69 -25.97
N LYS A 115 -4.88 -6.84 -25.32
CA LYS A 115 -5.72 -7.20 -24.17
C LYS A 115 -5.57 -6.24 -22.99
N ILE A 116 -4.39 -5.66 -22.73
CA ILE A 116 -4.22 -4.62 -21.69
C ILE A 116 -4.99 -3.35 -22.07
N GLU A 117 -4.96 -2.98 -23.36
CA GLU A 117 -5.61 -1.77 -23.89
C GLU A 117 -7.14 -1.87 -23.88
N TYR A 118 -7.68 -3.06 -24.19
CA TYR A 118 -9.12 -3.32 -24.22
C TYR A 118 -9.66 -3.98 -22.94
N ASP A 119 -8.86 -4.09 -21.88
CA ASP A 119 -9.31 -4.71 -20.63
C ASP A 119 -10.46 -3.90 -19.98
N GLU A 120 -11.56 -4.59 -19.68
CA GLU A 120 -12.78 -3.98 -19.13
C GLU A 120 -12.57 -3.32 -17.76
N SER A 121 -11.54 -3.70 -16.99
CA SER A 121 -11.24 -3.07 -15.71
C SER A 121 -10.59 -1.69 -15.87
N GLY A 122 -10.21 -1.32 -17.09
CA GLY A 122 -9.54 -0.06 -17.40
C GLY A 122 -8.08 -0.06 -16.96
N LEU A 123 -7.41 -1.21 -16.97
CA LEU A 123 -6.02 -1.36 -16.53
C LEU A 123 -5.08 -0.34 -17.19
N VAL A 124 -5.22 -0.11 -18.51
CA VAL A 124 -4.45 0.91 -19.24
C VAL A 124 -4.50 2.27 -18.55
N ASN A 125 -5.67 2.68 -18.03
CA ASN A 125 -5.83 3.97 -17.38
C ASN A 125 -5.04 4.06 -16.09
N TYR A 126 -4.92 2.96 -15.33
CA TYR A 126 -4.11 2.92 -14.12
C TYR A 126 -2.60 2.88 -14.45
N LEU A 127 -2.21 2.20 -15.52
CA LEU A 127 -0.81 2.17 -15.95
C LEU A 127 -0.33 3.52 -16.48
N LEU A 128 -1.20 4.29 -17.13
CA LEU A 128 -0.95 5.66 -17.58
C LEU A 128 -1.07 6.69 -16.45
N SER A 129 -2.03 6.50 -15.53
CA SER A 129 -2.35 7.42 -14.43
C SER A 129 -2.48 6.66 -13.10
N PRO A 130 -1.35 6.30 -12.44
CA PRO A 130 -1.36 5.53 -11.19
C PRO A 130 -2.16 6.17 -10.05
N GLU A 131 -2.31 7.50 -10.05
CA GLU A 131 -3.08 8.25 -9.05
C GLU A 131 -4.57 7.91 -9.04
N LYS A 132 -5.09 7.28 -10.12
CA LYS A 132 -6.47 6.83 -10.20
C LYS A 132 -6.68 5.46 -9.54
N TYR A 133 -5.59 4.77 -9.20
CA TYR A 133 -5.65 3.45 -8.55
C TYR A 133 -5.93 3.58 -7.05
N LEU A 134 -7.14 4.06 -6.72
CA LEU A 134 -7.56 4.34 -5.34
C LEU A 134 -8.45 3.23 -4.75
N GLY A 135 -9.02 2.37 -5.60
CA GLY A 135 -9.91 1.28 -5.19
C GLY A 135 -10.98 1.74 -4.21
N ASP A 136 -11.13 1.00 -3.11
CA ASP A 136 -12.08 1.31 -2.05
C ASP A 136 -11.55 2.27 -0.97
N ALA A 137 -10.33 2.79 -1.10
CA ALA A 137 -9.69 3.58 -0.05
C ALA A 137 -10.54 4.82 0.33
N ILE A 138 -11.07 5.53 -0.67
CA ILE A 138 -11.95 6.70 -0.43
C ILE A 138 -13.23 6.28 0.29
N ARG A 139 -13.84 5.18 -0.13
CA ARG A 139 -15.09 4.67 0.46
C ARG A 139 -14.90 4.30 1.92
N ILE A 140 -13.83 3.57 2.24
CA ILE A 140 -13.49 3.16 3.60
C ILE A 140 -13.17 4.39 4.45
N ALA A 141 -12.34 5.30 3.96
CA ALA A 141 -11.97 6.52 4.69
C ALA A 141 -13.20 7.37 5.04
N ARG A 142 -14.15 7.53 4.10
CA ARG A 142 -15.42 8.23 4.35
C ARG A 142 -16.27 7.51 5.39
N ARG A 143 -16.42 6.18 5.26
CA ARG A 143 -17.18 5.37 6.22
C ARG A 143 -16.63 5.54 7.64
N GLU A 144 -15.31 5.47 7.82
CA GLU A 144 -14.71 5.63 9.14
C GLU A 144 -14.79 7.07 9.68
N ALA A 145 -14.78 8.08 8.80
CA ALA A 145 -15.00 9.48 9.21
C ALA A 145 -16.46 9.75 9.62
N GLU A 146 -17.42 9.06 8.98
CA GLU A 146 -18.84 9.14 9.29
C GLU A 146 -19.26 8.27 10.47
N ASN A 147 -18.47 7.25 10.83
CA ASN A 147 -18.55 6.49 12.08
C ASN A 147 -18.25 7.41 13.28
N LYS A 148 -19.14 8.37 13.51
CA LYS A 148 -19.24 9.10 14.76
C LYS A 148 -19.77 8.10 15.78
N PHE A 149 -18.92 7.73 16.73
CA PHE A 149 -19.41 7.27 18.03
C PHE A 149 -20.40 8.27 18.61
#